data_AF-A0A8X6WMR3-F1
#
_entry.id   AF-A0A8X6WMR3-F1
#
_cell.length_a   1.000
_cell.length_b   1.000
_cell.length_c   1.000
_cell.angle_alpha   90.00
_cell.angle_beta   90.00
_cell.angle_gamma   90.00
#
_symmetry.space_group_name_H-M   'P 1'
#
loop_
_entity.id
_entity.type
_entity.pdbx_description
1 polymer ?
#
loop_
_entity_poly.entity_id
_entity_poly.type
_entity_poly.pdbx_seq_one_letter_code
_entity_poly.pdbx_strand_id
1 'polypeptide(L)'
;MFKTCGMALHKWNSNNSELLDIEYPISEKQLFAQLEECTTKTLGMVWNSKSDTLNFKVSIKEKTIYTKREVLSTIAKLYDPFGLIGPVITKSKIFLQKLWLEKINWDDSLPNILCIEWNNFVSTLKTIENISINRYLLTDNSERIILLGYCDASIAAYGAVVYLRSYCENYTPTTKLLASKSRVTPLKTISIPRLELCSCLLLSQLINKVVNSLKLNIDKILLFSDSTIAIAWINSSPHQLKTFIANRVLKIQALTANYQWKHISSRDNPADLISRGVNPSDLEHLEFWWSGPSSAMEEIMDDSRQNDLNPSEKELYLTELKTVTSTNLILSSDNNFINQILSL
;
A
#
# COMPACT_ATOMS: atom_id res chain seq x y z
N MET A 1 -19.84 -17.87 -31.40
CA MET A 1 -20.03 -18.30 -30.00
C MET A 1 -21.27 -17.69 -29.37
N PHE A 2 -21.38 -16.37 -29.15
CA PHE A 2 -22.60 -15.78 -28.54
C PHE A 2 -23.85 -15.90 -29.42
N LYS A 3 -23.76 -15.58 -30.72
CA LYS A 3 -24.87 -15.77 -31.69
C LYS A 3 -25.33 -17.23 -31.77
N THR A 4 -24.41 -18.20 -31.73
CA THR A 4 -24.71 -19.64 -31.76
C THR A 4 -25.39 -20.13 -30.48
N CYS A 5 -25.27 -19.39 -29.37
CA CYS A 5 -25.97 -19.67 -28.10
C CYS A 5 -27.27 -18.84 -27.95
N GLY A 6 -27.73 -18.15 -29.00
CA GLY A 6 -28.91 -17.28 -28.93
C GLY A 6 -28.75 -16.04 -28.03
N MET A 7 -27.51 -15.68 -27.66
CA MET A 7 -27.22 -14.55 -26.79
C MET A 7 -26.84 -13.32 -27.61
N ALA A 8 -27.60 -12.23 -27.44
CA ALA A 8 -27.25 -10.91 -27.92
C ALA A 8 -26.29 -10.23 -26.94
N LEU A 9 -25.22 -9.62 -27.46
CA LEU A 9 -24.24 -8.91 -26.65
C LEU A 9 -24.81 -7.51 -26.34
N HIS A 10 -25.10 -7.21 -25.08
CA HIS A 10 -25.54 -5.88 -24.64
C HIS A 10 -24.50 -5.21 -23.76
N LYS A 11 -24.43 -3.87 -23.81
CA LYS A 11 -23.63 -3.02 -22.91
C LYS A 11 -22.15 -3.39 -22.86
N TRP A 12 -21.51 -3.44 -24.02
CA TRP A 12 -20.10 -3.73 -24.15
C TRP A 12 -19.35 -2.54 -24.77
N ASN A 13 -18.06 -2.44 -24.48
CA ASN A 13 -17.19 -1.37 -24.95
C ASN A 13 -15.77 -1.93 -25.14
N SER A 14 -14.97 -1.33 -26.01
CA SER A 14 -13.64 -1.81 -26.41
C SER A 14 -12.71 -0.63 -26.66
N ASN A 15 -11.41 -0.84 -26.41
CA ASN A 15 -10.35 0.09 -26.80
C ASN A 15 -9.87 -0.10 -28.25
N ASN A 16 -10.29 -1.18 -28.92
CA ASN A 16 -10.06 -1.41 -30.35
C ASN A 16 -11.33 -1.04 -31.14
N SER A 17 -11.19 -0.13 -32.11
CA SER A 17 -12.27 0.36 -32.98
C SER A 17 -12.84 -0.71 -33.91
N GLU A 18 -12.02 -1.64 -34.39
CA GLU A 18 -12.46 -2.72 -35.28
C GLU A 18 -13.48 -3.64 -34.59
N LEU A 19 -13.36 -3.80 -33.27
CA LEU A 19 -14.34 -4.55 -32.49
C LEU A 19 -15.66 -3.77 -32.42
N LEU A 20 -15.62 -2.46 -32.21
CA LEU A 20 -16.83 -1.63 -32.10
C LEU A 20 -17.65 -1.55 -33.40
N ASP A 21 -17.00 -1.74 -34.55
CA ASP A 21 -17.63 -1.68 -35.87
C ASP A 21 -18.35 -2.96 -36.29
N ILE A 22 -18.30 -4.03 -35.49
CA ILE A 22 -19.04 -5.28 -35.77
C ILE A 22 -20.55 -4.98 -35.87
N GLU A 23 -21.15 -5.28 -37.02
CA GLU A 23 -22.56 -5.02 -37.33
C GLU A 23 -23.52 -5.71 -36.36
N TYR A 24 -24.16 -4.90 -35.51
CA TYR A 24 -25.32 -5.26 -34.71
C TYR A 24 -26.54 -4.44 -35.17
N PRO A 25 -27.78 -4.91 -34.92
CA PRO A 25 -28.99 -4.21 -35.31
C PRO A 25 -29.00 -2.76 -34.79
N ILE A 26 -29.29 -1.85 -35.70
CA ILE A 26 -29.15 -0.39 -35.58
C ILE A 26 -29.94 0.20 -34.39
N SER A 27 -30.94 -0.51 -33.86
CA SER A 27 -31.76 -0.06 -32.72
C SER A 27 -30.99 0.05 -31.40
N GLU A 28 -29.85 -0.63 -31.26
CA GLU A 28 -29.03 -0.57 -30.03
C GLU A 28 -27.77 0.30 -30.18
N LYS A 29 -27.31 0.56 -31.41
CA LYS A 29 -26.22 1.51 -31.68
C LYS A 29 -26.58 2.93 -31.24
N GLN A 30 -27.85 3.32 -31.33
CA GLN A 30 -28.30 4.68 -31.01
C GLN A 30 -28.30 5.03 -29.51
N LEU A 31 -28.43 4.05 -28.61
CA LEU A 31 -28.40 4.32 -27.15
C LEU A 31 -26.98 4.60 -26.63
N PHE A 32 -25.94 4.15 -27.32
CA PHE A 32 -24.54 4.41 -26.98
C PHE A 32 -23.90 5.51 -27.84
N ALA A 33 -24.33 5.69 -29.10
CA ALA A 33 -23.84 6.81 -29.92
C ALA A 33 -24.35 8.18 -29.43
N GLN A 34 -25.45 8.24 -28.67
CA GLN A 34 -25.91 9.44 -27.98
C GLN A 34 -25.17 9.73 -26.66
N LEU A 35 -24.33 8.81 -26.19
CA LEU A 35 -23.37 9.08 -25.12
C LEU A 35 -22.07 9.50 -25.80
N GLU A 36 -21.84 10.81 -25.92
CA GLU A 36 -20.51 11.39 -26.22
C GLU A 36 -19.41 10.89 -25.26
N GLU A 37 -19.81 10.23 -24.18
CA GLU A 37 -18.97 9.66 -23.15
C GLU A 37 -18.53 8.22 -23.51
N CYS A 38 -17.34 8.07 -24.09
CA CYS A 38 -16.59 6.80 -24.13
C CYS A 38 -16.12 6.32 -22.74
N THR A 39 -16.78 6.81 -21.71
CA THR A 39 -16.48 6.57 -20.31
C THR A 39 -17.56 5.69 -19.71
N THR A 40 -17.17 4.53 -19.19
CA THR A 40 -18.07 3.62 -18.49
C THR A 40 -17.65 3.50 -17.04
N LYS A 41 -18.60 3.38 -16.11
CA LYS A 41 -18.27 3.10 -14.71
C LYS A 41 -17.94 1.62 -14.56
N THR A 42 -16.75 1.31 -14.05
CA THR A 42 -16.30 -0.05 -13.79
C THR A 42 -15.81 -0.13 -12.36
N LEU A 43 -16.50 -0.94 -11.54
CA LEU A 43 -16.20 -1.09 -10.11
C LEU A 43 -16.02 0.26 -9.39
N GLY A 44 -16.88 1.25 -9.65
CA GLY A 44 -16.81 2.56 -8.98
C GLY A 44 -15.75 3.54 -9.52
N MET A 45 -14.84 3.09 -10.39
CA MET A 45 -13.94 3.95 -11.18
C MET A 45 -14.54 4.27 -12.55
N VAL A 46 -14.03 5.30 -13.23
CA VAL A 46 -14.40 5.63 -14.60
C VAL A 46 -13.35 5.04 -15.54
N TRP A 47 -13.75 4.24 -16.52
CA TRP A 47 -12.86 3.73 -17.57
C TRP A 47 -13.18 4.44 -18.88
N ASN A 48 -12.19 5.14 -19.43
CA ASN A 48 -12.23 5.69 -20.78
C ASN A 48 -11.73 4.63 -21.76
N SER A 49 -12.63 4.08 -22.59
CA SER A 49 -12.28 3.00 -23.52
C SER A 49 -11.39 3.48 -24.66
N LYS A 50 -11.59 4.71 -25.16
CA LYS A 50 -10.82 5.25 -26.29
C LYS A 50 -9.33 5.36 -25.98
N SER A 51 -8.98 5.89 -24.81
CA SER A 51 -7.59 6.03 -24.37
C SER A 51 -7.09 4.85 -23.53
N ASP A 52 -7.95 3.89 -23.21
CA ASP A 52 -7.72 2.79 -22.28
C ASP A 52 -7.16 3.22 -20.90
N THR A 53 -7.77 4.26 -20.34
CA THR A 53 -7.36 4.86 -19.06
C THR A 53 -8.44 4.74 -17.99
N LEU A 54 -7.99 4.60 -16.75
CA LEU A 54 -8.79 4.69 -15.54
C LEU A 54 -8.72 6.12 -15.01
N ASN A 55 -9.88 6.68 -14.68
CA ASN A 55 -10.07 8.01 -14.16
C ASN A 55 -10.97 7.95 -12.91
N PHE A 56 -10.96 9.05 -12.15
CA PHE A 56 -11.78 9.24 -10.97
C PHE A 56 -12.88 10.25 -11.24
N LYS A 57 -14.00 10.11 -10.54
CA LYS A 57 -15.09 11.09 -10.54
C LYS A 57 -15.43 11.48 -9.11
N VAL A 58 -15.37 12.77 -8.83
CA VAL A 58 -15.51 13.34 -7.51
C VAL A 58 -16.82 14.12 -7.45
N SER A 59 -17.84 13.52 -6.85
CA SER A 59 -19.16 14.15 -6.66
C SER A 59 -19.34 14.63 -5.22
N ILE A 60 -18.73 15.78 -4.91
CA ILE A 60 -18.76 16.37 -3.57
C ILE A 60 -19.34 17.78 -3.65
N LYS A 61 -20.24 18.09 -2.72
CA LYS A 61 -20.78 19.44 -2.56
C LYS A 61 -19.94 20.17 -1.52
N GLU A 62 -19.35 21.28 -1.93
CA GLU A 62 -18.67 22.20 -1.02
C GLU A 62 -19.68 22.83 -0.06
N LYS A 63 -19.27 22.97 1.20
CA LYS A 63 -20.04 23.59 2.27
C LYS A 63 -19.16 24.54 3.05
N THR A 64 -19.77 25.49 3.74
CA THR A 64 -19.07 26.41 4.64
C THR A 64 -18.81 25.78 6.01
N ILE A 65 -19.71 24.90 6.45
CA ILE A 65 -19.64 24.19 7.73
C ILE A 65 -19.75 22.70 7.45
N TYR A 66 -18.91 21.93 8.12
CA TYR A 66 -18.94 20.48 8.09
C TYR A 66 -19.15 19.92 9.50
N THR A 67 -19.72 18.72 9.57
CA THR A 67 -19.72 17.87 10.76
C THR A 67 -18.76 16.68 10.57
N LYS A 68 -18.41 16.00 11.67
CA LYS A 68 -17.59 14.77 11.60
C LYS A 68 -18.24 13.70 10.72
N ARG A 69 -19.57 13.56 10.77
CA ARG A 69 -20.33 12.62 9.94
C ARG A 69 -20.15 12.92 8.45
N GLU A 70 -20.15 14.20 8.08
CA GLU A 70 -19.99 14.62 6.68
C GLU A 70 -18.57 14.45 6.17
N VAL A 71 -17.57 14.66 7.02
CA VAL A 71 -16.16 14.33 6.74
C VAL A 71 -16.03 12.84 6.41
N LEU A 72 -16.55 11.96 7.29
CA LEU A 72 -16.55 10.52 7.04
C LEU A 72 -17.30 10.14 5.77
N SER A 73 -18.47 10.74 5.53
CA SER A 73 -19.26 10.51 4.32
C SER A 73 -18.47 10.87 3.05
N THR A 74 -17.74 11.97 3.09
CA THR A 74 -16.88 12.41 1.98
C THR A 74 -15.74 11.41 1.74
N ILE A 75 -15.06 10.95 2.78
CA ILE A 75 -13.98 9.95 2.67
C ILE A 75 -14.53 8.64 2.07
N ALA A 76 -15.71 8.21 2.50
CA ALA A 76 -16.33 6.98 2.00
C ALA A 76 -16.74 7.04 0.51
N LYS A 77 -16.94 8.24 -0.04
CA LYS A 77 -17.22 8.43 -1.48
C LYS A 77 -15.98 8.29 -2.36
N LEU A 78 -14.78 8.43 -1.81
CA LEU A 78 -13.53 8.22 -2.52
C LEU A 78 -13.29 6.72 -2.68
N TYR A 79 -13.89 6.14 -3.73
CA TYR A 79 -13.74 4.73 -4.04
C TYR A 79 -12.46 4.48 -4.83
N ASP A 80 -11.51 3.80 -4.19
CA ASP A 80 -10.21 3.45 -4.77
C ASP A 80 -9.86 2.00 -4.40
N PRO A 81 -10.21 1.03 -5.25
CA PRO A 81 -10.04 -0.39 -4.94
C PRO A 81 -8.57 -0.81 -4.96
N PHE A 82 -7.76 -0.14 -5.77
CA PHE A 82 -6.34 -0.45 -5.96
C PHE A 82 -5.42 0.39 -5.05
N GLY A 83 -5.90 1.49 -4.49
CA GLY A 83 -5.07 2.40 -3.70
C GLY A 83 -4.27 3.38 -4.57
N LEU A 84 -4.70 3.68 -5.79
CA LEU A 84 -3.97 4.56 -6.71
C LEU A 84 -3.91 6.01 -6.20
N ILE A 85 -4.96 6.48 -5.54
CA ILE A 85 -5.02 7.77 -4.84
C ILE A 85 -4.84 7.60 -3.33
N GLY A 86 -4.20 6.49 -2.92
CA GLY A 86 -3.94 6.11 -1.54
C GLY A 86 -3.38 7.22 -0.64
N PRO A 87 -2.41 8.05 -1.10
CA PRO A 87 -1.89 9.16 -0.32
C PRO A 87 -2.96 10.20 0.06
N VAL A 88 -3.84 10.55 -0.87
CA VAL A 88 -4.93 11.51 -0.63
C VAL A 88 -5.96 10.94 0.35
N ILE A 89 -6.36 9.68 0.15
CA ILE A 89 -7.27 9.00 1.06
C ILE A 89 -6.63 8.88 2.46
N THR A 90 -5.33 8.65 2.55
CA THR A 90 -4.63 8.58 3.84
C THR A 90 -4.65 9.92 4.56
N LYS A 91 -4.38 11.01 3.85
CA LYS A 91 -4.48 12.37 4.41
C LYS A 91 -5.86 12.64 5.03
N SER A 92 -6.93 12.30 4.30
CA SER A 92 -8.29 12.49 4.82
C SER A 92 -8.62 11.58 6.02
N LYS A 93 -8.10 10.34 6.06
CA LYS A 93 -8.26 9.44 7.21
C LYS A 93 -7.49 9.90 8.44
N ILE A 94 -6.30 10.49 8.26
CA ILE A 94 -5.53 11.12 9.34
C ILE A 94 -6.33 12.31 9.89
N PHE A 95 -6.89 13.15 9.02
CA PHE A 95 -7.77 14.25 9.45
C PHE A 95 -8.97 13.73 10.25
N LEU A 96 -9.64 12.67 9.79
CA LEU A 96 -10.73 12.05 10.55
C LEU A 96 -10.27 11.60 11.94
N GLN A 97 -9.08 10.99 12.06
CA GLN A 97 -8.52 10.62 13.36
C GLN A 97 -8.29 11.83 14.27
N LYS A 98 -7.83 12.97 13.73
CA LYS A 98 -7.70 14.22 14.48
C LYS A 98 -9.04 14.64 15.09
N LEU A 99 -10.15 14.53 14.35
CA LEU A 99 -11.49 14.83 14.88
C LEU A 99 -11.93 13.89 16.01
N TRP A 100 -11.41 12.66 16.04
CA TRP A 100 -11.65 11.71 17.14
C TRP A 100 -10.86 12.09 18.39
N LEU A 101 -9.61 12.52 18.23
CA LEU A 101 -8.76 12.99 19.32
C LEU A 101 -9.33 14.24 19.99
N GLU A 102 -9.90 15.16 19.21
CA GLU A 102 -10.58 16.38 19.69
C GLU A 102 -11.97 16.11 20.31
N LYS A 103 -12.41 14.84 20.37
CA LYS A 103 -13.70 14.43 20.98
C LYS A 103 -14.95 15.17 20.47
N ILE A 104 -14.91 15.67 19.23
CA ILE A 104 -16.06 16.32 18.57
C ILE A 104 -17.21 15.29 18.45
N ASN A 105 -18.49 15.64 18.61
CA ASN A 105 -19.55 14.65 18.35
C ASN A 105 -19.81 14.47 16.85
N TRP A 106 -20.68 13.53 16.49
CA TRP A 106 -20.94 13.20 15.09
C TRP A 106 -21.54 14.37 14.29
N ASP A 107 -22.46 15.10 14.93
CA ASP A 107 -23.30 16.12 14.31
C ASP A 107 -22.94 17.54 14.77
N ASP A 108 -21.90 17.68 15.62
CA ASP A 108 -21.33 18.97 15.98
C ASP A 108 -20.61 19.60 14.78
N SER A 109 -20.70 20.92 14.67
CA SER A 109 -19.90 21.68 13.71
C SER A 109 -18.41 21.57 14.03
N LEU A 110 -17.59 21.47 12.99
CA LEU A 110 -16.13 21.51 13.17
C LEU A 110 -15.70 22.89 13.72
N PRO A 111 -14.75 22.93 14.67
CA PRO A 111 -14.06 24.15 15.05
C PRO A 111 -13.46 24.87 13.83
N ASN A 112 -13.46 26.20 13.84
CA ASN A 112 -13.06 27.03 12.69
C ASN A 112 -11.75 26.58 12.02
N ILE A 113 -10.71 26.29 12.82
CA ILE A 113 -9.39 25.88 12.30
C ILE A 113 -9.50 24.56 11.50
N LEU A 114 -10.22 23.58 12.04
CA LEU A 114 -10.41 22.27 11.40
C LEU A 114 -11.33 22.38 10.19
N CYS A 115 -12.33 23.27 10.24
CA CYS A 115 -13.20 23.53 9.10
C CYS A 115 -12.42 24.16 7.94
N ILE A 116 -11.53 25.12 8.20
CA ILE A 116 -10.67 25.72 7.17
C ILE A 116 -9.75 24.66 6.55
N GLU A 117 -9.10 23.84 7.38
CA GLU A 117 -8.24 22.74 6.93
C GLU A 117 -9.00 21.76 6.03
N TRP A 118 -10.21 21.35 6.44
CA TRP A 118 -11.05 20.45 5.65
C TRP A 118 -11.57 21.09 4.37
N ASN A 119 -11.97 22.36 4.40
CA ASN A 119 -12.43 23.10 3.22
C ASN A 119 -11.33 23.17 2.15
N ASN A 120 -10.08 23.42 2.55
CA ASN A 120 -8.94 23.41 1.63
C ASN A 120 -8.71 22.03 1.00
N PHE A 121 -8.91 20.96 1.77
CA PHE A 121 -8.83 19.60 1.24
C PHE A 121 -9.96 19.32 0.24
N VAL A 122 -11.20 19.69 0.56
CA VAL A 122 -12.36 19.43 -0.31
C VAL A 122 -12.33 20.28 -1.58
N SER A 123 -11.92 21.54 -1.51
CA SER A 123 -11.86 22.45 -2.67
C SER A 123 -10.84 21.99 -3.71
N THR A 124 -9.73 21.38 -3.26
CA THR A 124 -8.72 20.80 -4.16
C THR A 124 -9.09 19.40 -4.63
N LEU A 125 -10.07 18.73 -4.02
CA LEU A 125 -10.34 17.31 -4.26
C LEU A 125 -10.77 16.99 -5.70
N LYS A 126 -11.33 17.98 -6.40
CA LYS A 126 -11.74 17.84 -7.80
C LYS A 126 -10.57 17.69 -8.77
N THR A 127 -9.35 18.12 -8.41
CA THR A 127 -8.16 17.94 -9.25
C THR A 127 -7.83 16.47 -9.51
N ILE A 128 -8.31 15.55 -8.65
CA ILE A 128 -8.15 14.10 -8.85
C ILE A 128 -8.80 13.62 -10.15
N GLU A 129 -9.83 14.31 -10.66
CA GLU A 129 -10.46 13.97 -11.94
C GLU A 129 -9.50 14.13 -13.13
N ASN A 130 -8.44 14.94 -13.00
CA ASN A 130 -7.41 15.11 -14.02
C ASN A 130 -6.45 13.92 -14.10
N ILE A 131 -6.37 13.10 -13.04
CA ILE A 131 -5.48 11.96 -12.99
C ILE A 131 -6.00 10.90 -13.98
N SER A 132 -5.13 10.54 -14.93
CA SER A 132 -5.39 9.56 -15.97
C SER A 132 -4.37 8.43 -15.87
N ILE A 133 -4.85 7.22 -15.58
CA ILE A 133 -3.98 6.07 -15.28
C ILE A 133 -4.15 5.02 -16.36
N ASN A 134 -3.07 4.65 -17.04
CA ASN A 134 -3.11 3.59 -18.06
C ASN A 134 -3.57 2.27 -17.44
N ARG A 135 -4.65 1.69 -17.96
CA ARG A 135 -5.19 0.41 -17.48
C ARG A 135 -4.25 -0.75 -17.84
N TYR A 136 -3.62 -0.67 -19.01
CA TYR A 136 -2.64 -1.65 -19.46
C TYR A 136 -1.29 -1.44 -18.75
N LEU A 137 -0.94 -2.41 -17.91
CA LEU A 137 0.24 -2.34 -17.05
C LEU A 137 1.53 -2.74 -17.77
N LEU A 138 1.45 -3.69 -18.69
CA LEU A 138 2.61 -4.19 -19.41
C LEU A 138 3.03 -3.23 -20.53
N THR A 139 4.16 -3.54 -21.12
CA THR A 139 4.64 -3.02 -22.40
C THR A 139 4.57 -4.14 -23.42
N ASP A 140 4.44 -3.78 -24.69
CA ASP A 140 4.43 -4.76 -25.77
C ASP A 140 5.77 -5.51 -25.79
N ASN A 141 5.71 -6.83 -25.97
CA ASN A 141 6.87 -7.72 -25.90
C ASN A 141 7.65 -7.65 -24.57
N SER A 142 6.95 -7.56 -23.44
CA SER A 142 7.60 -7.68 -22.13
C SER A 142 8.23 -9.06 -21.96
N GLU A 143 9.55 -9.11 -21.85
CA GLU A 143 10.31 -10.35 -21.68
C GLU A 143 10.48 -10.72 -20.22
N ARG A 144 10.58 -9.71 -19.36
CA ARG A 144 10.82 -9.87 -17.94
C ARG A 144 9.95 -8.94 -17.12
N ILE A 145 9.31 -9.49 -16.09
CA ILE A 145 8.40 -8.78 -15.18
C ILE A 145 8.94 -8.89 -13.75
N ILE A 146 9.12 -7.75 -13.10
CA ILE A 146 9.55 -7.64 -11.72
C ILE A 146 8.50 -6.89 -10.92
N LEU A 147 8.17 -7.37 -9.72
CA LEU A 147 7.39 -6.59 -8.76
C LEU A 147 8.31 -5.94 -7.73
N LEU A 148 8.08 -4.64 -7.49
CA LEU A 148 8.80 -3.84 -6.52
C LEU A 148 7.81 -3.38 -5.45
N GLY A 149 8.02 -3.83 -4.22
CA GLY A 149 7.20 -3.47 -3.07
C GLY A 149 7.95 -2.52 -2.14
N TYR A 150 7.34 -1.43 -1.72
CA TYR A 150 7.91 -0.49 -0.75
C TYR A 150 6.96 -0.31 0.42
N CYS A 151 7.50 -0.11 1.61
CA CYS A 151 6.71 0.16 2.80
C CYS A 151 7.36 1.22 3.67
N ASP A 152 6.51 1.96 4.38
CA ASP A 152 6.93 3.01 5.30
C ASP A 152 5.90 3.19 6.41
N ALA A 153 6.35 3.74 7.53
CA ALA A 153 5.51 4.08 8.66
C ALA A 153 5.88 5.44 9.27
N SER A 154 4.86 6.27 9.45
CA SER A 154 4.92 7.48 10.25
C SER A 154 4.14 7.31 11.56
N ILE A 155 4.20 8.32 12.42
CA ILE A 155 3.38 8.40 13.64
C ILE A 155 1.88 8.47 13.30
N ALA A 156 1.51 8.98 12.12
CA ALA A 156 0.12 9.20 11.74
C ALA A 156 -0.49 8.02 10.96
N ALA A 157 0.26 7.41 10.04
CA ALA A 157 -0.17 6.26 9.28
C ALA A 157 1.02 5.43 8.82
N TYR A 158 0.76 4.18 8.42
CA TYR A 158 1.73 3.33 7.75
C TYR A 158 1.11 2.76 6.48
N GLY A 159 1.94 2.50 5.49
CA GLY A 159 1.49 2.09 4.18
C GLY A 159 2.48 1.24 3.42
N ALA A 160 1.97 0.65 2.35
CA ALA A 160 2.71 -0.16 1.42
C ALA A 160 2.26 0.17 0.00
N VAL A 161 3.19 0.11 -0.95
CA VAL A 161 2.96 0.36 -2.36
C VAL A 161 3.68 -0.71 -3.19
N VAL A 162 3.05 -1.15 -4.27
CA VAL A 162 3.57 -2.18 -5.18
C VAL A 162 3.55 -1.62 -6.59
N TYR A 163 4.69 -1.74 -7.25
CA TYR A 163 4.89 -1.39 -8.64
C TYR A 163 5.13 -2.65 -9.46
N LEU A 164 4.66 -2.63 -10.71
CA LEU A 164 5.05 -3.58 -11.73
C LEU A 164 6.08 -2.93 -12.64
N ARG A 165 7.18 -3.63 -12.88
CA ARG A 165 8.22 -3.21 -13.80
C ARG A 165 8.39 -4.22 -14.93
N SER A 166 8.26 -3.77 -16.17
CA SER A 166 8.45 -4.57 -17.38
C SER A 166 9.74 -4.18 -18.11
N TYR A 167 10.45 -5.18 -18.60
CA TYR A 167 11.63 -5.02 -19.48
C TYR A 167 11.30 -5.51 -20.88
N CYS A 168 11.79 -4.78 -21.88
CA CYS A 168 11.66 -5.12 -23.30
C CYS A 168 13.04 -4.98 -23.96
N GLU A 169 13.36 -5.85 -24.92
CA GLU A 169 14.72 -6.06 -25.49
C GLU A 169 15.40 -4.79 -26.04
N ASN A 170 14.67 -3.71 -26.32
CA ASN A 170 15.22 -2.49 -26.95
C ASN A 170 14.67 -1.18 -26.35
N TYR A 171 14.00 -1.25 -25.19
CA TYR A 171 13.35 -0.07 -24.58
C TYR A 171 13.76 0.10 -23.12
N THR A 172 13.65 1.33 -22.65
CA THR A 172 13.80 1.62 -21.23
C THR A 172 12.74 0.86 -20.44
N PRO A 173 13.11 0.21 -19.32
CA PRO A 173 12.15 -0.51 -18.50
C PRO A 173 11.06 0.44 -18.00
N THR A 174 9.80 0.04 -18.11
CA THR A 174 8.69 0.86 -17.62
C THR A 174 8.25 0.37 -16.26
N THR A 175 8.02 1.30 -15.34
CA THR A 175 7.51 1.01 -13.99
C THR A 175 6.18 1.70 -13.82
N LYS A 176 5.17 0.95 -13.39
CA LYS A 176 3.81 1.48 -13.17
C LYS A 176 3.30 1.07 -11.81
N LEU A 177 2.67 2.01 -11.11
CA LEU A 177 1.97 1.75 -9.86
C LEU A 177 0.85 0.72 -10.10
N LEU A 178 0.88 -0.35 -9.31
CA LEU A 178 -0.08 -1.44 -9.43
C LEU A 178 -1.14 -1.40 -8.33
N ALA A 179 -0.69 -1.29 -7.08
CA ALA A 179 -1.58 -1.24 -5.94
C ALA A 179 -0.89 -0.59 -4.74
N SER A 180 -1.67 0.01 -3.85
CA SER A 180 -1.19 0.48 -2.56
C SER A 180 -2.21 0.22 -1.45
N LYS A 181 -1.73 0.24 -0.21
CA LYS A 181 -2.60 0.13 0.95
C LYS A 181 -2.04 0.91 2.12
N SER A 182 -2.91 1.62 2.83
CA SER A 182 -2.57 2.32 4.06
C SER A 182 -3.47 1.94 5.23
N ARG A 183 -2.95 2.20 6.43
CA ARG A 183 -3.68 2.15 7.70
C ARG A 183 -3.24 3.32 8.57
N VAL A 184 -4.22 4.02 9.14
CA VAL A 184 -3.96 5.02 10.17
C VAL A 184 -3.46 4.32 11.43
N THR A 185 -2.49 4.91 12.11
CA THR A 185 -1.93 4.33 13.33
C THR A 185 -2.98 4.22 14.43
N PRO A 186 -2.92 3.20 15.30
CA PRO A 186 -3.81 3.13 16.46
C PRO A 186 -3.64 4.35 17.38
N LEU A 187 -4.71 4.75 18.07
CA LEU A 187 -4.64 5.81 19.10
C LEU A 187 -3.74 5.42 20.29
N LYS A 188 -3.59 4.11 20.53
CA LYS A 188 -2.64 3.61 21.51
C LYS A 188 -1.23 3.84 20.98
N THR A 189 -0.38 4.44 21.82
CA THR A 189 1.03 4.68 21.49
C THR A 189 1.74 3.37 21.18
N ILE A 190 2.33 3.32 19.99
CA ILE A 190 3.19 2.25 19.49
C ILE A 190 4.48 2.93 19.03
N SER A 191 5.63 2.32 19.32
CA SER A 191 6.92 2.86 18.88
C SER A 191 7.03 2.85 17.36
N ILE A 192 7.79 3.80 16.81
CA ILE A 192 8.02 3.91 15.36
C ILE A 192 8.56 2.58 14.78
N PRO A 193 9.57 1.90 15.37
CA PRO A 193 10.04 0.61 14.87
C PRO A 193 8.94 -0.46 14.77
N ARG A 194 8.03 -0.50 15.74
CA ARG A 194 6.89 -1.44 15.70
C ARG A 194 5.89 -1.08 14.60
N LEU A 195 5.73 0.20 14.25
CA LEU A 195 4.92 0.64 13.13
C LEU A 195 5.60 0.33 11.78
N GLU A 196 6.91 0.50 11.68
CA GLU A 196 7.71 0.09 10.51
C GLU A 196 7.59 -1.42 10.27
N LEU A 197 7.63 -2.25 11.32
CA LEU A 197 7.33 -3.68 11.16
C LEU A 197 5.87 -3.95 10.75
N CYS A 198 4.93 -3.09 11.15
CA CYS A 198 3.54 -3.19 10.68
C CYS A 198 3.40 -2.82 9.20
N SER A 199 4.16 -1.86 8.68
CA SER A 199 4.20 -1.54 7.25
C SER A 199 4.79 -2.70 6.44
N CYS A 200 5.85 -3.34 6.94
CA CYS A 200 6.44 -4.54 6.33
C CYS A 200 5.42 -5.69 6.23
N LEU A 201 4.65 -5.94 7.31
CA LEU A 201 3.59 -6.93 7.28
C LEU A 201 2.46 -6.56 6.30
N LEU A 202 2.10 -5.27 6.23
CA LEU A 202 1.09 -4.79 5.29
C LEU A 202 1.54 -5.02 3.83
N LEU A 203 2.81 -4.74 3.53
CA LEU A 203 3.40 -5.01 2.22
C LEU A 203 3.41 -6.50 1.89
N SER A 204 3.82 -7.35 2.83
CA SER A 204 3.81 -8.82 2.67
C SER A 204 2.42 -9.35 2.33
N GLN A 205 1.38 -8.80 2.94
CA GLN A 205 -0.01 -9.17 2.65
C GLN A 205 -0.49 -8.64 1.30
N LEU A 206 -0.11 -7.41 0.95
CA LEU A 206 -0.47 -6.77 -0.30
C LEU A 206 0.16 -7.50 -1.49
N ILE A 207 1.47 -7.77 -1.43
CA ILE A 207 2.20 -8.45 -2.51
C ILE A 207 1.65 -9.87 -2.72
N ASN A 208 1.34 -10.61 -1.66
CA ASN A 208 0.72 -11.93 -1.77
C ASN A 208 -0.64 -11.87 -2.49
N LYS A 209 -1.46 -10.85 -2.23
CA LYS A 209 -2.72 -10.65 -2.96
C LYS A 209 -2.49 -10.31 -4.42
N VAL A 210 -1.52 -9.43 -4.69
CA VAL A 210 -1.16 -9.02 -6.06
C VAL A 210 -0.70 -10.22 -6.89
N VAL A 211 0.25 -11.00 -6.39
CA VAL A 211 0.81 -12.17 -7.08
C VAL A 211 -0.29 -13.17 -7.43
N ASN A 212 -1.16 -13.48 -6.47
CA ASN A 212 -2.29 -14.39 -6.69
C ASN A 212 -3.34 -13.85 -7.68
N SER A 213 -3.38 -12.53 -7.90
CA SER A 213 -4.40 -11.88 -8.74
C SER A 213 -3.91 -11.63 -10.17
N LEU A 214 -2.61 -11.33 -10.37
CA LEU A 214 -2.06 -10.96 -11.67
C LEU A 214 -2.08 -12.10 -12.68
N LYS A 215 -1.95 -13.37 -12.26
CA LYS A 215 -1.85 -14.53 -13.16
C LYS A 215 -0.80 -14.35 -14.27
N LEU A 216 0.29 -13.65 -13.97
CA LEU A 216 1.43 -13.43 -14.84
C LEU A 216 2.63 -14.25 -14.34
N ASN A 217 3.56 -14.57 -15.23
CA ASN A 217 4.86 -15.08 -14.84
C ASN A 217 5.70 -13.92 -14.31
N ILE A 218 6.00 -13.93 -13.01
CA ILE A 218 6.78 -12.90 -12.34
C ILE A 218 8.18 -13.46 -12.10
N ASP A 219 9.19 -12.85 -12.71
CA ASP A 219 10.59 -13.32 -12.64
C ASP A 219 11.24 -13.02 -11.29
N LYS A 220 10.88 -11.89 -10.69
CA LYS A 220 11.49 -11.44 -9.43
C LYS A 220 10.55 -10.56 -8.62
N ILE A 221 10.63 -10.68 -7.30
CA ILE A 221 9.92 -9.83 -6.34
C ILE A 221 10.94 -9.27 -5.35
N LEU A 222 11.02 -7.94 -5.30
CA LEU A 222 11.88 -7.19 -4.38
C LEU A 222 11.03 -6.37 -3.43
N LEU A 223 11.33 -6.43 -2.12
CA LEU A 223 10.61 -5.72 -1.07
C LEU A 223 11.57 -4.78 -0.34
N PHE A 224 11.15 -3.55 -0.10
CA PHE A 224 11.99 -2.50 0.43
C PHE A 224 11.37 -1.86 1.68
N SER A 225 12.24 -1.55 2.64
CA SER A 225 11.95 -0.69 3.80
C SER A 225 13.19 0.16 4.08
N ASP A 226 12.99 1.38 4.55
CA ASP A 226 14.06 2.25 5.05
C ASP A 226 14.34 2.05 6.55
N SER A 227 13.65 1.11 7.19
CA SER A 227 13.91 0.71 8.57
C SER A 227 14.87 -0.46 8.64
N THR A 228 16.13 -0.18 8.97
CA THR A 228 17.16 -1.19 9.27
C THR A 228 16.74 -2.09 10.43
N ILE A 229 16.11 -1.55 11.48
CA ILE A 229 15.59 -2.34 12.62
C ILE A 229 14.52 -3.34 12.14
N ALA A 230 13.55 -2.90 11.35
CA ALA A 230 12.50 -3.78 10.87
C ALA A 230 13.08 -4.91 10.01
N ILE A 231 14.03 -4.60 9.12
CA ILE A 231 14.74 -5.59 8.31
C ILE A 231 15.54 -6.56 9.21
N ALA A 232 16.24 -6.05 10.22
CA ALA A 232 16.97 -6.90 11.18
C ALA A 232 16.02 -7.85 11.91
N TRP A 233 14.85 -7.40 12.37
CA TRP A 233 13.84 -8.27 12.97
C TRP A 233 13.28 -9.31 11.99
N ILE A 234 13.06 -8.94 10.73
CA ILE A 234 12.61 -9.88 9.68
C ILE A 234 13.64 -11.00 9.47
N ASN A 235 14.93 -10.68 9.56
CA ASN A 235 16.02 -11.65 9.41
C ASN A 235 16.33 -12.45 10.69
N SER A 236 15.68 -12.13 11.81
CA SER A 236 15.91 -12.76 13.10
C SER A 236 15.01 -13.96 13.34
N SER A 237 15.43 -14.87 14.22
CA SER A 237 14.57 -15.98 14.65
C SER A 237 13.40 -15.45 15.50
N PRO A 238 12.13 -15.71 15.14
CA PRO A 238 10.99 -15.22 15.91
C PRO A 238 10.96 -15.66 17.37
N HIS A 239 11.58 -16.81 17.69
CA HIS A 239 11.62 -17.33 19.05
C HIS A 239 12.38 -16.41 20.01
N GLN A 240 13.35 -15.66 19.50
CA GLN A 240 14.17 -14.72 20.27
C GLN A 240 13.45 -13.39 20.53
N LEU A 241 12.39 -13.07 19.80
CA LEU A 241 11.71 -11.78 19.83
C LEU A 241 10.49 -11.80 20.74
N LYS A 242 10.16 -10.66 21.36
CA LYS A 242 8.92 -10.49 22.13
C LYS A 242 7.69 -10.72 21.24
N THR A 243 6.59 -11.15 21.86
CA THR A 243 5.38 -11.68 21.19
C THR A 243 4.83 -10.77 20.08
N PHE A 244 4.83 -9.45 20.27
CA PHE A 244 4.33 -8.50 19.27
C PHE A 244 5.13 -8.56 17.96
N ILE A 245 6.46 -8.59 18.08
CA ILE A 245 7.41 -8.63 16.98
C ILE A 245 7.42 -10.04 16.38
N ALA A 246 7.61 -11.07 17.21
CA ALA A 246 7.67 -12.47 16.81
C ALA A 246 6.47 -12.89 15.94
N ASN A 247 5.24 -12.56 16.36
CA ASN A 247 4.03 -12.91 15.62
C ASN A 247 3.94 -12.24 14.24
N ARG A 248 4.54 -11.05 14.07
CA ARG A 248 4.57 -10.34 12.78
C ARG A 248 5.67 -10.88 11.90
N VAL A 249 6.87 -11.07 12.45
CA VAL A 249 8.01 -11.66 11.74
C VAL A 249 7.65 -13.05 11.21
N LEU A 250 7.02 -13.91 12.01
CA LEU A 250 6.53 -15.23 11.56
C LEU A 250 5.63 -15.12 10.32
N LYS A 251 4.71 -14.16 10.30
CA LYS A 251 3.80 -13.95 9.17
C LYS A 251 4.52 -13.36 7.95
N ILE A 252 5.45 -12.43 8.16
CA ILE A 252 6.26 -11.84 7.09
C ILE A 252 7.10 -12.93 6.44
N GLN A 253 7.87 -13.68 7.22
CA GLN A 253 8.71 -14.78 6.75
C GLN A 253 7.87 -15.84 5.99
N ALA A 254 6.70 -16.22 6.51
CA ALA A 254 5.82 -17.16 5.83
C ALA A 254 5.28 -16.65 4.48
N LEU A 255 4.94 -15.36 4.38
CA LEU A 255 4.41 -14.75 3.15
C LEU A 255 5.50 -14.39 2.13
N THR A 256 6.75 -14.24 2.58
CA THR A 256 7.84 -13.67 1.78
C THR A 256 9.07 -14.57 1.70
N ALA A 257 8.92 -15.86 2.02
CA ALA A 257 10.02 -16.85 2.04
C ALA A 257 10.84 -16.89 0.74
N ASN A 258 10.19 -16.63 -0.41
CA ASN A 258 10.82 -16.65 -1.74
C ASN A 258 11.15 -15.25 -2.28
N TYR A 259 11.02 -14.20 -1.46
CA TYR A 259 11.21 -12.81 -1.88
C TYR A 259 12.43 -12.20 -1.18
N GLN A 260 13.02 -11.17 -1.78
CA GLN A 260 14.18 -10.50 -1.21
C GLN A 260 13.78 -9.20 -0.52
N TRP A 261 14.06 -9.10 0.78
CA TRP A 261 13.97 -7.85 1.53
C TRP A 261 15.29 -7.08 1.41
N LYS A 262 15.19 -5.80 1.07
CA LYS A 262 16.33 -4.88 0.95
C LYS A 262 16.06 -3.59 1.71
N HIS A 263 17.13 -2.96 2.17
CA HIS A 263 17.06 -1.61 2.70
C HIS A 263 17.06 -0.60 1.55
N ILE A 264 16.35 0.50 1.72
CA ILE A 264 16.39 1.66 0.82
C ILE A 264 16.56 2.95 1.62
N SER A 265 17.16 3.97 1.03
CA SER A 265 17.19 5.31 1.62
C SER A 265 15.77 5.88 1.73
N SER A 266 15.44 6.55 2.85
CA SER A 266 14.13 7.20 3.02
C SER A 266 13.80 8.22 1.92
N ARG A 267 14.82 8.84 1.31
CA ARG A 267 14.63 9.79 0.20
C ARG A 267 14.13 9.11 -1.08
N ASP A 268 14.44 7.83 -1.22
CA ASP A 268 14.11 7.00 -2.37
C ASP A 268 12.91 6.08 -2.07
N ASN A 269 12.25 6.23 -0.93
CA ASN A 269 11.10 5.42 -0.53
C ASN A 269 9.76 6.07 -0.92
N PRO A 270 9.06 5.61 -1.97
CA PRO A 270 7.76 6.16 -2.37
C PRO A 270 6.65 5.88 -1.36
N ALA A 271 6.84 4.94 -0.44
CA ALA A 271 5.86 4.64 0.59
C ALA A 271 5.72 5.77 1.63
N ASP A 272 6.67 6.72 1.71
CA ASP A 272 6.57 7.89 2.58
C ASP A 272 5.35 8.76 2.24
N LEU A 273 5.03 8.89 0.94
CA LEU A 273 3.85 9.63 0.48
C LEU A 273 2.55 9.02 1.01
N ILE A 274 2.45 7.69 1.07
CA ILE A 274 1.25 7.04 1.57
C ILE A 274 1.20 6.96 3.10
N SER A 275 2.34 6.97 3.80
CA SER A 275 2.40 6.96 5.27
C SER A 275 2.11 8.35 5.88
N ARG A 276 2.33 9.44 5.13
CA ARG A 276 2.07 10.83 5.56
C ARG A 276 0.82 11.44 4.94
N GLY A 277 0.52 11.06 3.70
CA GLY A 277 -0.57 11.60 2.91
C GLY A 277 -0.20 12.88 2.15
N VAL A 278 -0.91 13.13 1.05
CA VAL A 278 -0.62 14.21 0.07
C VAL A 278 -1.90 15.01 -0.20
N ASN A 279 -1.78 16.30 -0.57
CA ASN A 279 -2.96 17.06 -1.00
C ASN A 279 -3.47 16.54 -2.35
N PRO A 280 -4.79 16.63 -2.61
CA PRO A 280 -5.34 16.26 -3.91
C PRO A 280 -4.69 16.97 -5.10
N SER A 281 -4.35 18.25 -4.96
CA SER A 281 -3.73 19.08 -6.01
C SER A 281 -2.34 18.61 -6.41
N ASP A 282 -1.60 18.01 -5.47
CA ASP A 282 -0.18 17.75 -5.66
C ASP A 282 0.03 16.38 -6.31
N LEU A 283 -0.89 15.43 -6.07
CA LEU A 283 -0.73 14.02 -6.43
C LEU A 283 -0.51 13.79 -7.94
N GLU A 284 -1.19 14.56 -8.79
CA GLU A 284 -1.07 14.44 -10.26
C GLU A 284 0.39 14.62 -10.72
N HIS A 285 1.12 15.53 -10.10
CA HIS A 285 2.47 15.93 -10.51
C HIS A 285 3.59 15.11 -9.84
N LEU A 286 3.24 14.17 -8.95
CA LEU A 286 4.21 13.33 -8.25
C LEU A 286 4.60 12.11 -9.09
N GLU A 287 5.49 12.28 -10.07
CA GLU A 287 6.03 11.16 -10.86
C GLU A 287 6.64 10.07 -9.97
N PHE A 288 7.26 10.47 -8.86
CA PHE A 288 7.79 9.55 -7.85
C PHE A 288 6.74 8.57 -7.29
N TRP A 289 5.47 9.00 -7.17
CA TRP A 289 4.37 8.13 -6.75
C TRP A 289 3.93 7.18 -7.86
N TRP A 290 3.87 7.65 -9.11
CA TRP A 290 3.30 6.89 -10.23
C TRP A 290 4.30 5.88 -10.84
N SER A 291 5.57 6.26 -10.86
CA SER A 291 6.65 5.51 -11.52
C SER A 291 7.67 4.91 -10.54
N GLY A 292 7.63 5.31 -9.27
CA GLY A 292 8.60 4.88 -8.25
C GLY A 292 9.99 5.53 -8.40
N PRO A 293 10.96 5.16 -7.55
CA PRO A 293 12.31 5.71 -7.58
C PRO A 293 13.09 5.28 -8.83
N SER A 294 13.81 6.22 -9.44
CA SER A 294 14.76 5.93 -10.51
C SER A 294 16.01 5.19 -10.02
N SER A 295 16.41 5.34 -8.76
CA SER A 295 17.59 4.68 -8.15
C SER A 295 17.43 3.16 -8.01
N ALA A 296 16.21 2.66 -7.77
CA ALA A 296 15.89 1.24 -7.88
C ALA A 296 16.03 0.70 -9.32
N MET A 297 16.35 1.55 -10.30
CA MET A 297 16.71 1.14 -11.66
C MET A 297 18.11 0.56 -11.76
N GLU A 298 19.00 0.81 -10.79
CA GLU A 298 20.39 0.34 -10.80
C GLU A 298 20.68 -0.73 -9.71
N GLU A 299 19.96 -0.72 -8.58
CA GLU A 299 20.19 -1.60 -7.40
C GLU A 299 19.81 -3.09 -7.57
N ILE A 300 19.47 -3.52 -8.78
CA ILE A 300 19.37 -4.96 -9.09
C ILE A 300 20.77 -5.60 -9.16
N MET A 301 21.84 -4.78 -9.24
CA MET A 301 23.21 -5.23 -9.50
C MET A 301 24.14 -5.31 -8.28
N ASP A 302 23.80 -4.76 -7.11
CA ASP A 302 24.72 -4.77 -5.96
C ASP A 302 24.06 -5.42 -4.73
N ASP A 303 24.61 -6.56 -4.31
CA ASP A 303 24.10 -7.42 -3.23
C ASP A 303 24.94 -7.30 -1.94
N SER A 304 25.79 -6.27 -1.85
CA SER A 304 26.95 -6.29 -0.94
C SER A 304 26.88 -5.37 0.29
N ARG A 305 25.81 -4.58 0.49
CA ARG A 305 25.72 -3.73 1.70
C ARG A 305 25.10 -4.50 2.87
N GLN A 306 25.96 -4.99 3.77
CA GLN A 306 25.54 -5.38 5.11
C GLN A 306 25.05 -4.13 5.86
N ASN A 307 23.76 -4.08 6.19
CA ASN A 307 23.19 -2.99 6.96
C ASN A 307 23.49 -3.23 8.44
N ASP A 308 24.60 -2.70 8.92
CA ASP A 308 24.88 -2.64 10.35
C ASP A 308 23.90 -1.68 11.03
N LEU A 309 23.22 -2.16 12.07
CA LEU A 309 22.38 -1.32 12.92
C LEU A 309 23.23 -0.24 13.59
N ASN A 310 22.77 1.01 13.57
CA ASN A 310 23.44 2.06 14.32
C ASN A 310 23.30 1.82 15.85
N PRO A 311 24.10 2.50 16.71
CA PRO A 311 24.10 2.22 18.15
C PRO A 311 22.73 2.36 18.83
N SER A 312 21.92 3.35 18.43
CA SER A 312 20.57 3.58 18.97
C SER A 312 19.59 2.48 18.53
N GLU A 313 19.67 2.09 17.25
CA GLU A 313 18.88 1.01 16.69
C GLU A 313 19.21 -0.34 17.32
N LYS A 314 20.49 -0.56 17.63
CA LYS A 314 20.96 -1.76 18.32
C LYS A 314 20.37 -1.85 19.73
N GLU A 315 20.30 -0.74 20.47
CA GLU A 315 19.66 -0.71 21.79
C GLU A 315 18.16 -1.07 21.68
N LEU A 316 17.44 -0.43 20.75
CA LEU A 316 16.02 -0.70 20.50
C LEU A 316 15.79 -2.16 20.09
N TYR A 317 16.63 -2.71 19.21
CA TYR A 317 16.59 -4.10 18.81
C TYR A 317 16.74 -5.03 20.02
N LEU A 318 17.74 -4.78 20.87
CA LEU A 318 18.00 -5.57 22.08
C LEU A 318 16.83 -5.51 23.06
N THR A 319 16.15 -4.36 23.18
CA THR A 319 14.98 -4.25 24.07
C THR A 319 13.81 -5.14 23.65
N GLU A 320 13.74 -5.56 22.39
CA GLU A 320 12.67 -6.42 21.87
C GLU A 320 13.04 -7.90 21.85
N LEU A 321 14.23 -8.26 22.33
CA LEU A 321 14.57 -9.64 22.61
C LEU A 321 13.85 -10.13 23.87
N LYS A 322 13.47 -11.41 23.90
CA LYS A 322 13.04 -12.06 25.12
C LYS A 322 14.23 -12.11 26.06
N THR A 323 14.03 -11.64 27.29
CA THR A 323 14.95 -11.90 28.38
C THR A 323 14.99 -13.41 28.60
N VAL A 324 16.09 -14.04 28.22
CA VAL A 324 16.39 -15.40 28.67
C VAL A 324 16.78 -15.24 30.13
N THR A 325 15.82 -15.37 31.05
CA THR A 325 16.14 -15.68 32.43
C THR A 325 16.76 -17.07 32.42
N SER A 326 18.08 -17.14 32.38
CA SER A 326 18.81 -18.33 32.79
C SER A 326 18.46 -18.57 34.25
N THR A 327 17.43 -19.38 34.50
CA THR A 327 17.19 -19.96 35.81
C THR A 327 18.34 -20.94 36.05
N ASN A 328 19.45 -20.41 36.58
CA ASN A 328 20.51 -21.24 37.11
C ASN A 328 19.92 -21.97 38.31
N LEU A 329 19.69 -23.27 38.19
CA LEU A 329 19.53 -24.14 39.34
C LEU A 329 20.88 -24.15 40.06
N ILE A 330 21.02 -23.28 41.05
CA ILE A 330 22.13 -23.35 41.99
C ILE A 330 21.82 -24.57 42.86
N LEU A 331 22.48 -25.70 42.58
CA LEU A 331 22.63 -26.77 43.56
C LEU A 331 23.45 -26.19 44.71
N SER A 332 22.78 -25.72 45.76
CA SER A 332 23.42 -25.58 47.06
C SER A 332 23.76 -26.99 47.51
N SER A 333 25.04 -27.36 47.36
CA SER A 333 25.59 -28.54 47.99
C SER A 333 25.68 -28.29 49.50
N ASP A 334 24.52 -28.25 50.16
CA ASP A 334 24.47 -28.73 51.53
C ASP A 334 24.76 -30.22 51.45
N ASN A 335 26.04 -30.56 51.56
CA ASN A 335 26.61 -31.92 51.60
C ASN A 335 26.03 -32.78 52.74
N ASN A 336 24.91 -32.41 53.35
CA ASN A 336 24.20 -33.17 54.37
C ASN A 336 23.06 -34.02 53.81
N PHE A 337 22.42 -33.65 52.69
CA PHE A 337 21.25 -34.40 52.22
C PHE A 337 21.60 -35.74 51.58
N ILE A 338 22.59 -35.78 50.67
CA ILE A 338 23.03 -37.02 50.03
C ILE A 338 23.73 -37.96 51.03
N ASN A 339 24.48 -37.40 51.98
CA ASN A 339 25.14 -38.17 53.03
C ASN A 339 24.13 -38.80 54.02
N GLN A 340 22.97 -38.18 54.25
CA GLN A 340 21.90 -38.78 55.06
C GLN A 340 21.17 -39.94 54.36
N ILE A 341 21.10 -39.94 53.03
CA ILE A 341 20.45 -41.01 52.25
C ILE A 341 21.35 -42.24 52.13
N LEU A 342 22.67 -42.05 52.03
CA LEU A 342 23.63 -43.15 51.87
C LEU A 342 24.06 -43.81 53.19
N SER A 343 23.59 -43.29 54.34
CA SER A 343 23.86 -43.85 55.67
C SER A 343 22.73 -44.73 56.24
N LEU A 344 21.75 -45.10 55.40
CA LEU A 344 20.71 -46.11 55.67
C LEU A 344 20.94 -47.31 54.77
#